data_AF-A0A7Y9QYK0-F1
#
_entry.id   AF-A0A7Y9QYK0-F1
#
_cell.length_a   1.000
_cell.length_b   1.000
_cell.length_c   1.000
_cell.angle_alpha   90.00
_cell.angle_beta   90.00
_cell.angle_gamma   90.00
#
_symmetry.space_group_name_H-M   'P 1'
#
loop_
_entity.id
_entity.type
_entity.pdbx_description
1 polymer ?
#
loop_
_entity_poly.entity_id
_entity_poly.type
_entity_poly.pdbx_seq_one_letter_code
_entity_poly.pdbx_strand_id
1 'polypeptide(L)'
;MIYDAHSSALYADDGTFLHTVYCPMALTPDQLDALYPDSGDRHCHQCKRRIHRLDGLSDEQAKALFRADPRACIFSTEKARNIVFLHRREQREGNREGLPVIRTARNLPAMKAAHQQGFRLLLREVGTAPEEGEIKYIVYQHRHTGEIWWSSDLRDAYPIERWSDQDPEAWELVKNWFYARSDQPFPLAAYLIPKDLPPHTSVFIEDVIEDERLMSWNQGNSERIHATEGFWTGSALRLGSFAVEILPPARTG
;
A
#
# COMPACT_ATOMS: atom_id res chain seq x y z
N MET A 1 -8.62 -4.29 23.28
CA MET A 1 -8.71 -3.52 22.01
C MET A 1 -9.46 -4.28 20.92
N ILE A 2 -10.02 -3.53 19.96
CA ILE A 2 -10.79 -4.05 18.82
C ILE A 2 -10.24 -3.41 17.54
N TYR A 3 -9.87 -4.20 16.53
CA TYR A 3 -9.38 -3.73 15.23
C TYR A 3 -10.36 -4.07 14.12
N ASP A 4 -10.80 -3.07 13.35
CA ASP A 4 -11.61 -3.24 12.15
C ASP A 4 -10.73 -3.23 10.90
N ALA A 5 -10.67 -4.39 10.22
CA ALA A 5 -9.83 -4.57 9.05
C ALA A 5 -10.32 -3.82 7.79
N HIS A 6 -11.60 -3.42 7.72
CA HIS A 6 -12.14 -2.69 6.57
C HIS A 6 -11.79 -1.21 6.64
N SER A 7 -12.05 -0.57 7.77
CA SER A 7 -11.72 0.84 8.00
C SER A 7 -10.26 1.06 8.41
N SER A 8 -9.54 -0.02 8.73
CA SER A 8 -8.21 0.02 9.35
C SER A 8 -8.21 0.78 10.68
N ALA A 9 -9.36 0.88 11.37
CA ALA A 9 -9.49 1.60 12.62
C ALA A 9 -9.26 0.67 13.83
N LEU A 10 -8.52 1.17 14.81
CA LEU A 10 -8.29 0.54 16.11
C LEU A 10 -9.12 1.27 17.17
N TYR A 11 -9.82 0.50 17.98
CA TYR A 11 -10.67 0.95 19.07
C TYR A 11 -10.24 0.30 20.39
N ALA A 12 -10.54 0.98 21.50
CA ALA A 12 -10.52 0.40 22.83
C ALA A 12 -11.74 -0.54 23.02
N ASP A 13 -11.71 -1.35 24.07
CA ASP A 13 -12.79 -2.27 24.42
C ASP A 13 -14.09 -1.54 24.78
N ASP A 14 -13.98 -0.28 25.21
CA ASP A 14 -15.12 0.64 25.43
C ASP A 14 -15.70 1.24 24.13
N GLY A 15 -15.13 0.90 22.96
CA GLY A 15 -15.54 1.43 21.65
C GLY A 15 -14.93 2.79 21.29
N THR A 16 -14.08 3.38 22.15
CA THR A 16 -13.39 4.64 21.84
C THR A 16 -12.39 4.44 20.72
N PHE A 17 -12.43 5.29 19.69
CA PHE A 17 -11.43 5.31 18.64
C PHE A 17 -10.03 5.64 19.20
N LEU A 18 -9.05 4.82 18.87
CA LEU A 18 -7.65 4.99 19.27
C LEU A 18 -6.80 5.52 18.13
N HIS A 19 -6.82 4.86 16.98
CA HIS A 19 -5.90 5.17 15.89
C HIS A 19 -6.33 4.52 14.55
N THR A 20 -5.95 5.12 13.42
CA THR A 20 -6.05 4.47 12.10
C THR A 20 -4.72 3.79 11.80
N VAL A 21 -4.73 2.45 11.66
CA VAL A 21 -3.55 1.64 11.39
C VAL A 21 -3.18 1.71 9.92
N TYR A 22 -2.06 2.36 9.62
CA TYR A 22 -1.66 2.57 8.24
C TYR A 22 -0.14 2.44 8.04
N CYS A 23 0.28 1.57 7.12
CA CYS A 23 1.66 1.47 6.68
C CYS A 23 1.81 2.01 5.25
N PRO A 24 2.55 3.12 5.05
CA PRO A 24 2.85 3.67 3.72
C PRO A 24 3.49 2.71 2.73
N MET A 25 4.14 1.67 3.24
CA MET A 25 4.91 0.71 2.44
C MET A 25 4.27 -0.68 2.46
N ALA A 26 3.06 -0.80 3.04
CA ALA A 26 2.36 -2.07 3.24
C ALA A 26 3.21 -3.19 3.87
N LEU A 27 4.21 -2.82 4.67
CA LEU A 27 5.16 -3.78 5.23
C LEU A 27 4.50 -4.71 6.24
N THR A 28 4.89 -5.97 6.17
CA THR A 28 4.52 -7.01 7.15
C THR A 28 5.54 -7.07 8.29
N PRO A 29 5.16 -7.57 9.48
CA PRO A 29 6.07 -7.65 10.62
C PRO A 29 7.39 -8.39 10.37
N ASP A 30 7.40 -9.39 9.48
CA ASP A 30 8.59 -10.17 9.11
C ASP A 30 9.59 -9.39 8.24
N GLN A 31 9.15 -8.28 7.64
CA GLN A 31 9.99 -7.38 6.85
C GLN A 31 10.60 -6.25 7.71
N LEU A 32 10.34 -6.26 9.02
CA LEU A 32 10.82 -5.24 9.95
C LEU A 32 11.96 -5.77 10.82
N ASP A 33 12.95 -4.94 11.07
CA ASP A 33 14.09 -5.32 11.90
C ASP A 33 13.73 -5.26 13.37
N ALA A 34 14.22 -6.23 14.15
CA ALA A 34 14.12 -6.17 15.60
C ALA A 34 14.91 -4.96 16.12
N LEU A 35 14.25 -4.08 16.89
CA LEU A 35 14.93 -2.90 17.42
C LEU A 35 16.03 -3.30 18.42
N TYR A 36 15.76 -4.33 19.21
CA TYR A 36 16.71 -5.02 20.08
C TYR A 36 16.38 -6.51 20.10
N PRO A 37 17.34 -7.41 20.41
CA PRO A 37 17.10 -8.85 20.46
C PRO A 37 15.92 -9.25 21.36
N ASP A 38 15.75 -8.54 22.50
CA ASP A 38 14.71 -8.82 23.49
C ASP A 38 13.51 -7.87 23.42
N SER A 39 13.51 -6.93 22.47
CA SER A 39 12.40 -5.99 22.34
C SER A 39 11.30 -6.57 21.45
N GLY A 40 10.05 -6.43 21.92
CA GLY A 40 8.88 -6.71 21.09
C GLY A 40 8.78 -5.76 19.89
N ASP A 41 9.37 -4.57 20.00
CA ASP A 41 9.26 -3.53 18.99
C ASP A 41 10.15 -3.79 17.79
N ARG A 42 9.80 -3.12 16.70
CA ARG A 42 10.46 -3.24 15.41
C ARG A 42 10.93 -1.88 14.92
N HIS A 43 11.85 -1.88 13.97
CA HIS A 43 12.31 -0.70 13.26
C HIS A 43 12.03 -0.87 11.76
N CYS A 44 11.47 0.17 11.15
CA CYS A 44 11.31 0.22 9.71
C CYS A 44 12.40 1.10 9.10
N HIS A 45 13.28 0.52 8.28
CA HIS A 45 14.33 1.27 7.58
C HIS A 45 13.79 2.28 6.56
N GLN A 46 12.59 2.00 6.02
CA GLN A 46 12.01 2.83 4.97
C GLN A 46 11.40 4.12 5.51
N CYS A 47 10.61 4.05 6.59
CA CYS A 47 10.04 5.24 7.22
C CYS A 47 10.91 5.78 8.37
N LYS A 48 11.98 5.07 8.76
CA LYS A 48 12.90 5.40 9.86
C LYS A 48 12.18 5.62 11.19
N ARG A 49 11.10 4.86 11.42
CA ARG A 49 10.31 4.93 12.66
C ARG A 49 10.40 3.62 13.42
N ARG A 50 10.28 3.75 14.74
CA ARG A 50 9.97 2.65 15.64
C ARG A 50 8.52 2.22 15.41
N ILE A 51 8.29 0.92 15.42
CA ILE A 51 6.98 0.30 15.30
C ILE A 51 6.73 -0.48 16.60
N HIS A 52 5.71 -0.06 17.33
CA HIS A 52 5.36 -0.58 18.64
C HIS A 52 4.52 -1.85 18.52
N ARG A 53 4.87 -2.89 19.29
CA ARG A 53 4.08 -4.11 19.35
C ARG A 53 2.88 -3.94 20.28
N LEU A 54 1.67 -4.25 19.80
CA LEU A 54 0.44 -4.15 20.58
C LEU A 54 0.09 -5.39 21.42
N ASP A 55 0.67 -6.57 21.13
CA ASP A 55 0.26 -7.87 21.70
C ASP A 55 0.15 -7.93 23.24
N GLY A 56 0.82 -7.03 23.95
CA GLY A 56 0.82 -6.98 25.42
C GLY A 56 0.37 -5.63 26.00
N LEU A 57 -0.05 -4.67 25.19
CA LEU A 57 -0.48 -3.36 25.66
C LEU A 57 -1.94 -3.39 26.14
N SER A 58 -2.23 -2.74 27.26
CA SER A 58 -3.61 -2.44 27.68
C SER A 58 -4.18 -1.25 26.92
N ASP A 59 -5.50 -1.05 26.97
CA ASP A 59 -6.18 0.09 26.36
C ASP A 59 -5.61 1.43 26.87
N GLU A 60 -5.31 1.54 28.16
CA GLU A 60 -4.74 2.73 28.81
C GLU A 60 -3.33 3.02 28.30
N GLN A 61 -2.52 1.98 28.11
CA GLN A 61 -1.16 2.12 27.58
C GLN A 61 -1.21 2.52 26.10
N ALA A 62 -2.12 1.94 25.31
CA ALA A 62 -2.34 2.33 23.92
C ALA A 62 -2.84 3.78 23.82
N LYS A 63 -3.81 4.18 24.64
CA LYS A 63 -4.29 5.58 24.75
C LYS A 63 -3.15 6.53 25.09
N ALA A 64 -2.27 6.17 26.03
CA ALA A 64 -1.11 6.98 26.39
C ALA A 64 -0.10 7.10 25.22
N LEU A 65 0.16 5.99 24.51
CA LEU A 65 1.02 5.98 23.33
C LEU A 65 0.54 6.95 22.26
N PHE A 66 -0.73 6.87 21.85
CA PHE A 66 -1.29 7.72 20.79
C PHE A 66 -1.51 9.18 21.23
N ARG A 67 -1.65 9.44 22.52
CA ARG A 67 -1.62 10.81 23.06
C ARG A 67 -0.23 11.44 22.97
N ALA A 68 0.81 10.64 23.21
CA ALA A 68 2.20 11.11 23.15
C ALA A 68 2.69 11.25 21.70
N ASP A 69 2.37 10.29 20.85
CA ASP A 69 2.64 10.31 19.41
C ASP A 69 1.39 9.88 18.62
N PRO A 70 0.59 10.84 18.13
CA PRO A 70 -0.59 10.57 17.31
C PRO A 70 -0.29 9.86 15.99
N ARG A 71 0.98 9.74 15.58
CA ARG A 71 1.43 9.07 14.37
C ARG A 71 2.30 7.84 14.67
N ALA A 72 2.19 7.31 15.90
CA ALA A 72 2.90 6.11 16.32
C ALA A 72 2.58 4.94 15.39
N CYS A 73 3.62 4.31 14.84
CA CYS A 73 3.45 3.10 14.04
C CYS A 73 3.28 1.90 14.99
N ILE A 74 2.34 1.02 14.67
CA ILE A 74 2.02 -0.15 15.48
C ILE A 74 1.93 -1.40 14.62
N PHE A 75 2.14 -2.55 15.26
CA PHE A 75 1.81 -3.85 14.67
C PHE A 75 1.33 -4.81 15.75
N SER A 76 0.68 -5.88 15.31
CA SER A 76 0.28 -7.00 16.17
C SER A 76 0.73 -8.30 15.52
N THR A 77 0.97 -9.33 16.33
CA THR A 77 1.19 -10.70 15.84
C THR A 77 -0.04 -11.57 16.11
N GLU A 78 -0.08 -12.75 15.49
CA GLU A 78 -1.13 -13.75 15.73
C GLU A 78 -1.24 -14.20 17.19
N LYS A 79 -0.22 -13.91 18.02
CA LYS A 79 -0.20 -14.25 19.45
C LYS A 79 -0.94 -13.24 20.32
N ALA A 80 -1.33 -12.08 19.78
CA ALA A 80 -2.06 -11.06 20.52
C ALA A 80 -3.42 -11.59 20.99
N ARG A 81 -3.60 -11.71 22.31
CA ARG A 81 -4.87 -12.16 22.92
C ARG A 81 -5.76 -10.99 23.35
N ASN A 82 -5.22 -9.79 23.36
CA ASN A 82 -5.84 -8.53 23.79
C ASN A 82 -6.48 -7.75 22.63
N ILE A 83 -6.46 -8.30 21.41
CA ILE A 83 -6.98 -7.64 20.21
C ILE A 83 -8.01 -8.54 19.54
N VAL A 84 -9.24 -8.02 19.39
CA VAL A 84 -10.31 -8.65 18.64
C VAL A 84 -10.33 -8.09 17.22
N PHE A 85 -10.26 -8.95 16.20
CA PHE A 85 -10.33 -8.54 14.79
C PHE A 85 -11.78 -8.59 14.30
N LEU A 86 -12.38 -7.42 14.05
CA LEU A 86 -13.62 -7.29 13.30
C LEU A 86 -13.30 -7.45 11.81
N HIS A 87 -13.94 -8.43 11.19
CA HIS A 87 -13.62 -8.94 9.85
C HIS A 87 -12.25 -9.64 9.81
N ARG A 88 -12.27 -10.98 9.72
CA ARG A 88 -11.05 -11.76 9.54
C ARG A 88 -10.67 -11.64 8.07
N ARG A 89 -9.50 -11.05 7.77
CA ARG A 89 -8.92 -11.13 6.43
C ARG A 89 -8.68 -12.61 6.13
N GLU A 90 -9.31 -13.15 5.09
CA GLU A 90 -8.82 -14.38 4.49
C GLU A 90 -7.48 -14.05 3.85
N GLN A 91 -6.41 -14.36 4.57
CA GLN A 91 -5.08 -14.37 4.02
C GLN A 91 -5.06 -15.52 3.00
N ARG A 92 -5.31 -15.22 1.71
CA ARG A 92 -5.03 -16.18 0.66
C ARG A 92 -3.57 -16.61 0.82
N GLU A 93 -3.40 -17.92 0.87
CA GLU A 93 -2.16 -18.61 1.16
C GLU A 93 -1.03 -17.93 0.38
N GLY A 94 0.04 -17.57 1.10
CA GLY A 94 1.12 -16.73 0.59
C GLY A 94 1.77 -17.26 -0.68
N ASN A 95 2.81 -16.58 -1.16
CA ASN A 95 3.56 -16.90 -2.38
C ASN A 95 4.18 -18.33 -2.40
N ARG A 96 3.34 -19.35 -2.60
CA ARG A 96 3.69 -20.78 -2.53
C ARG A 96 4.68 -21.20 -3.60
N GLU A 97 4.48 -20.66 -4.80
CA GLU A 97 5.30 -20.93 -5.98
C GLU A 97 6.61 -20.12 -5.98
N GLY A 98 6.88 -19.33 -4.92
CA GLY A 98 8.12 -18.55 -4.81
C GLY A 98 8.30 -17.52 -5.92
N LEU A 99 7.21 -16.97 -6.46
CA LEU A 99 7.21 -15.99 -7.53
C LEU A 99 7.90 -14.68 -7.11
N PRO A 100 8.44 -13.89 -8.04
CA PRO A 100 8.88 -12.53 -7.73
C PRO A 100 7.75 -11.71 -7.10
N VAL A 101 8.05 -11.01 -6.01
CA VAL A 101 7.06 -10.25 -5.24
C VAL A 101 7.00 -8.81 -5.73
N ILE A 102 5.79 -8.35 -6.08
CA ILE A 102 5.46 -6.96 -6.32
C ILE A 102 4.90 -6.36 -5.04
N ARG A 103 5.55 -5.29 -4.59
CA ARG A 103 5.19 -4.53 -3.38
C ARG A 103 4.36 -3.30 -3.73
N THR A 104 3.80 -2.66 -2.70
CA THR A 104 2.98 -1.46 -2.87
C THR A 104 3.49 -0.30 -2.00
N ALA A 105 3.54 0.90 -2.59
CA ALA A 105 3.74 2.15 -1.87
C ALA A 105 2.46 2.99 -1.92
N ARG A 106 2.02 3.50 -0.77
CA ARG A 106 0.74 4.21 -0.62
C ARG A 106 0.90 5.67 -0.16
N ASN A 107 2.07 6.28 -0.33
CA ASN A 107 2.19 7.75 -0.24
C ASN A 107 3.35 8.28 -1.09
N LEU A 108 3.33 9.59 -1.35
CA LEU A 108 4.30 10.23 -2.25
C LEU A 108 5.77 10.08 -1.79
N PRO A 109 6.11 10.28 -0.50
CA PRO A 109 7.48 10.02 -0.02
C PRO A 109 7.94 8.57 -0.22
N ALA A 110 7.08 7.60 0.05
CA ALA A 110 7.35 6.17 -0.13
C ALA A 110 7.60 5.83 -1.60
N MET A 111 6.75 6.33 -2.49
CA MET A 111 6.91 6.15 -3.94
C MET A 111 8.23 6.77 -4.42
N LYS A 112 8.55 8.00 -3.99
CA LYS A 112 9.81 8.67 -4.36
C LYS A 112 11.03 7.87 -3.90
N ALA A 113 11.01 7.38 -2.66
CA ALA A 113 12.08 6.57 -2.12
C ALA A 113 12.24 5.25 -2.90
N ALA A 114 11.14 4.60 -3.29
CA ALA A 114 11.19 3.39 -4.11
C ALA A 114 11.75 3.67 -5.52
N HIS A 115 11.36 4.78 -6.15
CA HIS A 115 11.95 5.19 -7.44
C HIS A 115 13.46 5.43 -7.33
N GLN A 116 13.92 6.11 -6.27
CA GLN A 116 15.35 6.34 -6.01
C GLN A 116 16.13 5.04 -5.77
N GLN A 117 15.47 3.99 -5.28
CA GLN A 117 16.02 2.63 -5.15
C GLN A 117 16.01 1.85 -6.47
N GLY A 118 15.49 2.44 -7.55
CA GLY A 118 15.48 1.86 -8.89
C GLY A 118 14.17 1.17 -9.26
N PHE A 119 13.16 1.13 -8.40
CA PHE A 119 11.86 0.55 -8.77
C PHE A 119 11.16 1.38 -9.83
N ARG A 120 10.52 0.69 -10.78
CA ARG A 120 9.53 1.30 -11.68
C ARG A 120 8.20 1.41 -10.93
N LEU A 121 7.64 2.61 -10.92
CA LEU A 121 6.37 2.90 -10.26
C LEU A 121 5.22 2.78 -11.24
N LEU A 122 4.27 1.91 -10.94
CA LEU A 122 2.99 1.83 -11.66
C LEU A 122 1.89 2.44 -10.77
N LEU A 123 1.61 3.74 -10.96
CA LEU A 123 0.65 4.46 -10.12
C LEU A 123 -0.81 4.04 -10.40
N ARG A 124 -1.61 4.08 -9.35
CA ARG A 124 -3.02 3.74 -9.30
C ARG A 124 -3.74 4.68 -8.34
N GLU A 125 -4.93 5.11 -8.72
CA GLU A 125 -5.83 5.78 -7.78
C GLU A 125 -6.38 4.77 -6.78
N VAL A 126 -6.57 5.21 -5.53
CA VAL A 126 -7.12 4.38 -4.46
C VAL A 126 -8.41 5.00 -3.95
N GLY A 127 -9.50 4.26 -4.07
CA GLY A 127 -10.82 4.70 -3.62
C GLY A 127 -11.23 6.07 -4.17
N THR A 128 -12.10 6.76 -3.43
CA THR A 128 -12.50 8.13 -3.72
C THR A 128 -11.66 9.08 -2.87
N ALA A 129 -11.06 10.10 -3.49
CA ALA A 129 -10.36 11.14 -2.74
C ALA A 129 -11.34 11.87 -1.80
N PRO A 130 -10.92 12.24 -0.57
CA PRO A 130 -11.74 13.03 0.32
C PRO A 130 -12.23 14.33 -0.33
N GLU A 131 -13.46 14.74 -0.02
CA GLU A 131 -14.01 16.03 -0.45
C GLU A 131 -13.36 17.21 0.28
N GLU A 132 -12.77 16.96 1.46
CA GLU A 132 -12.09 17.93 2.31
C GLU A 132 -10.84 17.32 2.95
N GLY A 133 -9.85 18.13 3.33
CA GLY A 133 -8.68 17.64 4.06
C GLY A 133 -7.66 18.73 4.42
N GLU A 134 -6.64 18.33 5.18
CA GLU A 134 -5.61 19.21 5.73
C GLU A 134 -4.71 19.81 4.64
N ILE A 135 -4.54 19.11 3.52
CA ILE A 135 -3.66 19.53 2.45
C ILE A 135 -4.17 19.01 1.10
N LYS A 136 -3.88 19.76 0.04
CA LYS A 136 -4.09 19.33 -1.34
C LYS A 136 -2.78 18.97 -2.00
N TYR A 137 -2.84 18.05 -2.96
CA TYR A 137 -1.71 17.68 -3.80
C TYR A 137 -2.09 17.69 -5.27
N ILE A 138 -1.12 18.07 -6.10
CA ILE A 138 -1.09 17.71 -7.51
C ILE A 138 0.12 16.80 -7.75
N VAL A 139 -0.04 15.78 -8.59
CA VAL A 139 0.99 14.76 -8.82
C VAL A 139 1.18 14.53 -10.32
N TYR A 140 2.45 14.54 -10.73
CA TYR A 140 2.90 14.26 -12.09
C TYR A 140 3.89 13.08 -12.09
N GLN A 141 3.94 12.35 -13.21
CA GLN A 141 4.94 11.32 -13.45
C GLN A 141 5.68 11.60 -14.77
N HIS A 142 6.99 11.44 -14.76
CA HIS A 142 7.79 11.56 -15.97
C HIS A 142 7.64 10.29 -16.81
N ARG A 143 7.23 10.42 -18.08
CA ARG A 143 6.91 9.32 -19.00
C ARG A 143 8.05 8.32 -19.20
N HIS A 144 9.28 8.84 -19.37
CA HIS A 144 10.45 8.00 -19.66
C HIS A 144 11.15 7.46 -18.40
N THR A 145 11.38 8.29 -17.39
CA THR A 145 12.12 7.87 -16.19
C THR A 145 11.22 7.20 -15.16
N GLY A 146 9.92 7.52 -15.14
CA GLY A 146 8.99 7.12 -14.10
C GLY A 146 9.15 7.94 -12.80
N GLU A 147 9.98 8.98 -12.81
CA GLU A 147 10.14 9.91 -11.68
C GLU A 147 8.80 10.55 -11.34
N ILE A 148 8.55 10.79 -10.05
CA ILE A 148 7.35 11.47 -9.59
C ILE A 148 7.67 12.85 -9.05
N TRP A 149 6.80 13.80 -9.34
CA TRP A 149 6.85 15.15 -8.82
C TRP A 149 5.49 15.55 -8.29
N TRP A 150 5.46 16.31 -7.20
CA TRP A 150 4.21 16.80 -6.61
C TRP A 150 4.40 18.15 -5.94
N SER A 151 3.29 18.87 -5.79
CA SER A 151 3.23 20.09 -4.99
C SER A 151 1.94 20.18 -4.20
N SER A 152 1.99 20.87 -3.06
CA SER A 152 0.85 21.28 -2.26
C SER A 152 0.59 22.79 -2.30
N ASP A 153 1.32 23.52 -3.15
CA ASP A 153 1.12 24.94 -3.42
C ASP A 153 0.53 25.10 -4.82
N LEU A 154 -0.65 25.74 -4.91
CA LEU A 154 -1.34 25.94 -6.19
C LEU A 154 -0.50 26.77 -7.17
N ARG A 155 0.35 27.66 -6.65
CA ARG A 155 1.25 28.49 -7.46
C ARG A 155 2.35 27.67 -8.13
N ASP A 156 2.70 26.54 -7.52
CA ASP A 156 3.65 25.58 -8.07
C ASP A 156 2.96 24.49 -8.92
N ALA A 157 1.62 24.43 -8.93
CA ALA A 157 0.87 23.30 -9.50
C ALA A 157 0.96 23.19 -11.03
N TYR A 158 1.42 24.23 -11.71
CA TYR A 158 1.68 24.25 -13.15
C TYR A 158 3.18 24.27 -13.40
N PRO A 159 3.86 23.12 -13.28
CA PRO A 159 5.31 23.04 -13.47
C PRO A 159 5.75 23.31 -14.92
N ILE A 160 4.82 23.44 -15.88
CA ILE A 160 5.08 23.77 -17.29
C ILE A 160 5.89 25.08 -17.43
N GLU A 161 5.66 26.07 -16.56
CA GLU A 161 6.46 27.33 -16.60
C GLU A 161 7.87 27.13 -16.03
N ARG A 162 8.02 26.27 -15.03
CA ARG A 162 9.30 25.98 -14.35
C ARG A 162 10.18 24.99 -15.13
N TRP A 163 9.55 24.14 -15.94
CA TRP A 163 10.20 23.19 -16.85
C TRP A 163 10.28 23.72 -18.27
N SER A 164 10.11 25.02 -18.51
CA SER A 164 10.18 25.60 -19.87
C SER A 164 11.50 25.33 -20.61
N ASP A 165 12.57 24.96 -19.89
CA ASP A 165 13.85 24.50 -20.44
C ASP A 165 13.94 22.96 -20.65
N GLN A 166 12.90 22.21 -20.29
CA GLN A 166 12.77 20.76 -20.43
C GLN A 166 11.55 20.44 -21.28
N ASP A 167 11.52 19.26 -21.92
CA ASP A 167 10.37 18.81 -22.71
C ASP A 167 9.10 18.78 -21.84
N PRO A 168 8.13 19.71 -22.01
CA PRO A 168 6.95 19.81 -21.16
C PRO A 168 6.03 18.60 -21.30
N GLU A 169 6.12 17.88 -22.43
CA GLU A 169 5.35 16.66 -22.70
C GLU A 169 5.92 15.44 -21.98
N ALA A 170 7.14 15.54 -21.46
CA ALA A 170 7.80 14.46 -20.73
C ALA A 170 7.12 14.14 -19.39
N TRP A 171 6.31 15.05 -18.86
CA TRP A 171 5.57 14.86 -17.61
C TRP A 171 4.07 14.72 -17.88
N GLU A 172 3.47 13.67 -17.32
CA GLU A 172 2.03 13.44 -17.37
C GLU A 172 1.38 13.72 -16.03
N LEU A 173 0.22 14.36 -16.07
CA LEU A 173 -0.61 14.60 -14.89
C LEU A 173 -1.23 13.27 -14.44
N VAL A 174 -0.86 12.80 -13.25
CA VAL A 174 -1.40 11.56 -12.66
C VAL A 174 -2.70 11.84 -11.92
N LYS A 175 -2.70 12.86 -11.06
CA LYS A 175 -3.90 13.26 -10.31
C LYS A 175 -3.90 14.75 -10.00
N ASN A 176 -5.00 15.41 -10.31
CA ASN A 176 -5.15 16.85 -10.17
C ASN A 176 -5.68 17.24 -8.78
N TRP A 177 -5.01 18.21 -8.14
CA TRP A 177 -5.45 19.00 -6.99
C TRP A 177 -6.48 18.37 -6.04
N PHE A 178 -6.12 17.22 -5.45
CA PHE A 178 -6.99 16.42 -4.59
C PHE A 178 -6.64 16.61 -3.11
N TYR A 179 -7.63 16.49 -2.22
CA TYR A 179 -7.37 16.51 -0.78
C TYR A 179 -6.77 15.18 -0.31
N ALA A 180 -5.89 15.26 0.66
CA ALA A 180 -5.43 14.12 1.43
C ALA A 180 -5.66 14.39 2.91
N ARG A 181 -6.06 13.35 3.64
CA ARG A 181 -6.24 13.41 5.08
C ARG A 181 -5.30 12.47 5.81
N SER A 182 -4.89 12.84 7.01
CA SER A 182 -4.01 12.01 7.82
C SER A 182 -4.71 10.82 8.49
N ASP A 183 -6.04 10.89 8.61
CA ASP A 183 -6.90 9.86 9.19
C ASP A 183 -7.48 8.86 8.17
N GLN A 184 -7.25 9.08 6.87
CA GLN A 184 -7.73 8.25 5.77
C GLN A 184 -6.59 7.73 4.90
N PRO A 185 -6.79 6.62 4.17
CA PRO A 185 -5.82 6.15 3.18
C PRO A 185 -5.51 7.24 2.14
N PHE A 186 -4.24 7.35 1.74
CA PHE A 186 -3.86 8.29 0.69
C PHE A 186 -4.49 7.83 -0.65
N PRO A 187 -5.09 8.74 -1.43
CA PRO A 187 -5.88 8.37 -2.62
C PRO A 187 -5.04 8.03 -3.86
N LEU A 188 -3.75 7.75 -3.67
CA LEU A 188 -2.83 7.24 -4.69
C LEU A 188 -1.94 6.17 -4.08
N ALA A 189 -1.69 5.11 -4.84
CA ALA A 189 -0.72 4.07 -4.53
C ALA A 189 0.06 3.70 -5.79
N ALA A 190 1.13 2.95 -5.63
CA ALA A 190 1.96 2.47 -6.74
C ALA A 190 2.42 1.05 -6.48
N TYR A 191 2.32 0.21 -7.51
CA TYR A 191 3.04 -1.05 -7.53
C TYR A 191 4.52 -0.78 -7.80
N LEU A 192 5.38 -1.43 -7.01
CA LEU A 192 6.83 -1.31 -7.05
C LEU A 192 7.39 -2.45 -7.90
N ILE A 193 7.58 -2.18 -9.19
CA ILE A 193 8.08 -3.16 -10.15
C ILE A 193 9.62 -3.16 -10.13
N PRO A 194 10.30 -4.28 -9.83
CA PRO A 194 11.74 -4.37 -9.95
C PRO A 194 12.20 -4.01 -11.37
N LYS A 195 13.26 -3.20 -11.50
CA LYS A 195 13.72 -2.67 -12.80
C LYS A 195 14.11 -3.76 -13.79
N ASP A 196 14.64 -4.85 -13.25
CA ASP A 196 15.17 -6.01 -13.92
C ASP A 196 14.13 -7.13 -14.10
N LEU A 197 12.87 -6.92 -13.69
CA LEU A 197 11.81 -7.89 -13.88
C LEU A 197 11.50 -8.09 -15.38
N PRO A 198 11.75 -9.30 -15.94
CA PRO A 198 11.54 -9.53 -17.36
C PRO A 198 10.06 -9.39 -17.75
N PRO A 199 9.75 -8.90 -18.96
CA PRO A 199 8.40 -9.00 -19.51
C PRO A 199 7.91 -10.45 -19.53
N HIS A 200 6.60 -10.63 -19.45
CA HIS A 200 5.92 -11.93 -19.44
C HIS A 200 6.24 -12.81 -18.23
N THR A 201 6.40 -12.19 -17.06
CA THR A 201 6.73 -12.89 -15.81
C THR A 201 5.50 -13.00 -14.90
N SER A 202 5.23 -14.21 -14.40
CA SER A 202 4.28 -14.42 -13.31
C SER A 202 4.84 -13.89 -12.01
N VAL A 203 4.02 -13.16 -11.26
CA VAL A 203 4.43 -12.46 -10.03
C VAL A 203 3.41 -12.67 -8.94
N PHE A 204 3.83 -12.46 -7.70
CA PHE A 204 2.92 -12.39 -6.56
C PHE A 204 2.77 -10.94 -6.10
N ILE A 205 1.54 -10.48 -5.95
CA ILE A 205 1.21 -9.14 -5.47
C ILE A 205 0.77 -9.24 -4.02
N GLU A 206 1.58 -8.70 -3.11
CA GLU A 206 1.35 -8.83 -1.66
C GLU A 206 0.25 -7.93 -1.12
N ASP A 207 -0.01 -6.81 -1.81
CA ASP A 207 -1.01 -5.81 -1.43
C ASP A 207 -1.64 -5.22 -2.69
N VAL A 208 -2.80 -5.75 -3.08
CA VAL A 208 -3.58 -5.27 -4.22
C VAL A 208 -4.13 -3.87 -3.92
N ILE A 209 -3.86 -2.94 -4.83
CA ILE A 209 -4.30 -1.55 -4.72
C ILE A 209 -5.78 -1.43 -5.03
N GLU A 210 -6.20 -2.03 -6.15
CA GLU A 210 -7.56 -1.96 -6.68
C GLU A 210 -8.56 -2.61 -5.71
N ASP A 211 -9.76 -2.02 -5.58
CA ASP A 211 -10.87 -2.61 -4.83
C ASP A 211 -11.56 -3.70 -5.67
N GLU A 212 -10.79 -4.67 -6.16
CA GLU A 212 -11.34 -5.80 -6.93
C GLU A 212 -12.13 -6.75 -6.03
N ARG A 213 -13.34 -7.10 -6.50
CA ARG A 213 -14.28 -7.97 -5.77
C ARG A 213 -13.90 -9.44 -5.94
N LEU A 214 -13.60 -10.09 -4.82
CA LEU A 214 -13.31 -11.53 -4.74
C LEU A 214 -14.57 -12.37 -4.98
N MET A 215 -15.71 -11.99 -4.40
CA MET A 215 -17.00 -12.67 -4.55
C MET A 215 -18.16 -11.67 -4.35
N SER A 216 -19.33 -11.95 -4.92
CA SER A 216 -20.60 -11.27 -4.60
C SER A 216 -21.63 -12.29 -4.11
N TRP A 217 -22.12 -12.12 -2.89
CA TRP A 217 -23.25 -12.89 -2.38
C TRP A 217 -24.56 -12.25 -2.82
N ASN A 218 -25.59 -13.07 -3.04
CA ASN A 218 -26.93 -12.64 -3.46
C ASN A 218 -27.67 -11.74 -2.45
N GLN A 219 -27.06 -11.43 -1.30
CA GLN A 219 -27.55 -10.48 -0.30
C GLN A 219 -26.71 -9.20 -0.20
N GLY A 220 -25.82 -8.94 -1.18
CA GLY A 220 -25.10 -7.67 -1.29
C GLY A 220 -23.72 -7.61 -0.62
N ASN A 221 -23.26 -8.70 0.00
CA ASN A 221 -21.90 -8.76 0.57
C ASN A 221 -20.85 -9.00 -0.53
N SER A 222 -19.75 -8.26 -0.48
CA SER A 222 -18.57 -8.51 -1.30
C SER A 222 -17.29 -8.46 -0.48
N GLU A 223 -16.33 -9.32 -0.82
CA GLU A 223 -15.00 -9.33 -0.21
C GLU A 223 -13.97 -8.74 -1.20
N ARG A 224 -12.93 -8.08 -0.68
CA ARG A 224 -11.87 -7.47 -1.49
C ARG A 224 -10.68 -8.42 -1.62
N ILE A 225 -10.10 -8.50 -2.82
CA ILE A 225 -8.81 -9.20 -3.02
C ILE A 225 -7.70 -8.37 -2.36
N HIS A 226 -6.99 -8.95 -1.39
CA HIS A 226 -5.88 -8.28 -0.71
C HIS A 226 -4.51 -8.67 -1.26
N ALA A 227 -4.35 -9.92 -1.70
CA ALA A 227 -3.14 -10.44 -2.32
C ALA A 227 -3.52 -11.45 -3.40
N THR A 228 -2.75 -11.51 -4.49
CA THR A 228 -3.01 -12.42 -5.61
C THR A 228 -1.76 -12.66 -6.43
N GLU A 229 -1.75 -13.76 -7.18
CA GLU A 229 -0.89 -13.89 -8.34
C GLU A 229 -1.28 -12.85 -9.41
N GLY A 230 -0.32 -12.52 -10.25
CA GLY A 230 -0.52 -11.67 -11.41
C GLY A 230 0.52 -11.95 -12.49
N PHE A 231 0.42 -11.19 -13.58
CA PHE A 231 1.28 -11.33 -14.73
C PHE A 231 1.78 -9.96 -15.20
N TRP A 232 3.10 -9.81 -15.24
CA TRP A 232 3.77 -8.62 -15.71
C TRP A 232 4.04 -8.72 -17.21
N THR A 233 3.48 -7.82 -18.01
CA THR A 233 3.65 -7.82 -19.48
C THR A 233 4.89 -7.06 -19.96
N GLY A 234 5.64 -6.42 -19.07
CA GLY A 234 6.69 -5.45 -19.42
C GLY A 234 6.24 -3.99 -19.38
N SER A 235 4.92 -3.74 -19.43
CA SER A 235 4.31 -2.41 -19.36
C SER A 235 3.09 -2.33 -18.46
N ALA A 236 2.36 -3.44 -18.29
CA ALA A 236 1.16 -3.53 -17.48
C ALA A 236 1.22 -4.71 -16.52
N LEU A 237 0.61 -4.53 -15.35
CA LEU A 237 0.40 -5.58 -14.37
C LEU A 237 -1.05 -6.06 -14.48
N ARG A 238 -1.24 -7.35 -14.73
CA ARG A 238 -2.57 -7.97 -14.75
C ARG A 238 -2.78 -8.77 -13.47
N LEU A 239 -3.90 -8.57 -12.79
CA LEU A 239 -4.24 -9.25 -11.54
C LEU A 239 -4.96 -10.58 -11.83
N GLY A 240 -4.74 -11.57 -10.97
CA GLY A 240 -5.34 -12.89 -11.06
C GLY A 240 -4.38 -13.97 -11.57
N SER A 241 -4.78 -15.23 -11.39
CA SER A 241 -4.03 -16.37 -11.94
C SER A 241 -4.38 -16.54 -13.41
N PHE A 242 -3.36 -16.52 -14.27
CA PHE A 242 -3.51 -16.80 -15.69
C PHE A 242 -3.09 -18.25 -15.92
N ALA A 243 -4.07 -19.14 -16.04
CA ALA A 243 -3.79 -20.49 -16.50
C ALA A 243 -3.18 -20.37 -17.91
N VAL A 244 -1.91 -20.74 -18.05
CA VAL A 244 -1.33 -21.00 -19.36
C VAL A 244 -2.10 -22.20 -19.90
N GLU A 245 -2.97 -22.00 -20.90
CA GLU A 245 -3.53 -23.12 -21.64
C GLU A 245 -2.36 -23.86 -22.30
N ILE A 246 -1.91 -24.94 -21.66
CA ILE A 246 -1.06 -25.94 -22.31
C ILE A 246 -1.96 -26.64 -23.31
N LEU A 247 -2.06 -26.08 -24.53
CA LEU A 247 -2.64 -26.80 -25.65
C LEU A 247 -1.88 -28.13 -25.78
N PRO A 248 -2.57 -29.28 -25.66
CA PRO A 248 -1.90 -30.56 -25.87
C PRO A 248 -1.32 -30.56 -27.29
N PRO A 249 -0.12 -31.15 -27.50
CA PRO A 249 0.49 -31.18 -28.82
C PRO A 249 -0.51 -31.79 -29.80
N ALA A 250 -0.76 -31.05 -30.89
CA ALA A 250 -1.64 -31.48 -31.96
C ALA A 250 -1.24 -32.91 -32.36
N ARG A 251 -2.18 -33.85 -32.26
CA ARG A 251 -1.99 -35.18 -32.83
C ARG A 251 -1.85 -35.01 -34.33
N THR A 252 -0.63 -35.10 -34.84
CA THR A 252 -0.38 -35.34 -36.25
C THR A 252 -0.94 -36.72 -36.58
N GLY A 253 -2.06 -36.74 -37.32
CA GLY A 253 -2.56 -37.93 -38.01
C GLY A 253 -1.92 -38.08 -39.37
#